data_AF-N9LWY0-F1
#
_entry.id   AF-N9LWY0-F1
#
_cell.length_a   1.000
_cell.length_b   1.000
_cell.length_c   1.000
_cell.angle_alpha   90.00
_cell.angle_beta   90.00
_cell.angle_gamma   90.00
#
_symmetry.space_group_name_H-M   'P 1'
#
loop_
_entity.id
_entity.type
_entity.pdbx_description
1 polymer ?
#
loop_
_entity_poly.entity_id
_entity_poly.type
_entity_poly.pdbx_seq_one_letter_code
_entity_poly.pdbx_strand_id
1 'polypeptide(L)'
;MIKKTTVLMQVTLPVFQMKIASFMLFLLMIILTWLLLVYFSYDLSLYYLYQFLPFFAQLLNIALMLVLLITIVYLYNQFYQKYFKRSITLKLHQQGISLDSSTEANFFSWQELIQIQLQQRHTQIHSFNLLSKSKPYQQFFYFNSWMWPVSLTQQHTDFLNFWKKLEALAKQQQLQRISNANINKKTHINIISLIADQQALTAFQRKQKWITTGFILVILTSFSLFIASLLWHEFNDGSINLPHQQTQSISGTNFETFQNQVYIFKQGQGTFLLPQVSADQFTGLALSNLPNRADELYSNVGKTAQHVYWQNHILSQLKPAQTLYLGNDFSKDHQQVYFRDKHLVNANAADFAAILHPTFNALVYFYAKDDQQVYYKTKALTDLNPQQSQAFPNSSQYIHDHRYVYYQDTKLDKLNAQQTQIFKGSNRFSQNLNLATDGQSFYLNDHPLPHIAEYKFWGTTSVDTAHLQLLGSQSSEPYPGNFSYLFVDQQHVYVYDEFYQQLKVLYHFQQPVRLKVLADRHLSDGQHSYIITEKLYRTKGRSSGTTTHGFKISLIREQDQQIMAQYFTRNPSALKLSNLIDNREIK
;
A
#
# COMPACT_ATOMS: atom_id res chain seq x y z
N MET A 1 -43.65 1.50 -52.28
CA MET A 1 -42.78 1.42 -53.47
C MET A 1 -42.27 2.82 -53.80
N ILE A 2 -41.06 3.18 -53.34
CA ILE A 2 -40.44 4.47 -53.69
C ILE A 2 -39.86 4.30 -55.10
N LYS A 3 -40.35 5.10 -56.06
CA LYS A 3 -39.83 5.13 -57.44
C LYS A 3 -38.31 5.33 -57.39
N LYS A 4 -37.55 4.48 -58.09
CA LYS A 4 -36.08 4.57 -58.18
C LYS A 4 -35.68 5.96 -58.68
N THR A 5 -35.31 6.83 -57.75
CA THR A 5 -34.68 8.11 -58.03
C THR A 5 -33.33 7.87 -58.70
N THR A 6 -33.04 8.63 -59.75
CA THR A 6 -31.75 8.59 -60.43
C THR A 6 -30.65 8.98 -59.45
N VAL A 7 -29.67 8.09 -59.25
CA VAL A 7 -28.50 8.37 -58.42
C VAL A 7 -27.69 9.47 -59.09
N LEU A 8 -27.56 10.62 -58.44
CA LEU A 8 -26.83 11.77 -58.96
C LEU A 8 -25.32 11.63 -58.79
N MET A 9 -24.88 10.95 -57.73
CA MET A 9 -23.48 10.66 -57.43
C MET A 9 -23.40 9.58 -56.37
N GLN A 10 -22.33 8.78 -56.39
CA GLN A 10 -22.06 7.81 -55.33
C GLN A 10 -20.58 7.80 -54.97
N VAL A 11 -20.29 7.48 -53.72
CA VAL A 11 -18.91 7.32 -53.22
C VAL A 11 -18.87 6.18 -52.22
N THR A 12 -17.84 5.32 -52.33
CA THR A 12 -17.62 4.20 -51.42
C THR A 12 -16.35 4.42 -50.63
N LEU A 13 -16.46 4.36 -49.30
CA LEU A 13 -15.36 4.67 -48.39
C LEU A 13 -15.26 3.65 -47.25
N PRO A 14 -14.03 3.35 -46.78
CA PRO A 14 -13.85 2.66 -45.51
C PRO A 14 -14.19 3.60 -44.35
N VAL A 15 -14.98 3.10 -43.41
CA VAL A 15 -15.32 3.77 -42.15
C VAL A 15 -14.99 2.86 -40.97
N PHE A 16 -14.66 3.50 -39.85
CA PHE A 16 -14.40 2.85 -38.58
C PHE A 16 -15.54 3.17 -37.61
N GLN A 17 -16.28 2.14 -37.19
CA GLN A 17 -17.36 2.30 -36.22
C GLN A 17 -16.79 2.23 -34.80
N MET A 18 -16.94 3.31 -34.02
CA MET A 18 -16.50 3.30 -32.62
C MET A 18 -17.55 2.57 -31.77
N LYS A 19 -17.23 1.35 -31.30
CA LYS A 19 -18.06 0.64 -30.31
C LYS A 19 -17.58 1.01 -28.91
N ILE A 20 -18.47 1.57 -28.09
CA ILE A 20 -18.19 1.97 -26.70
C ILE A 20 -17.57 0.80 -25.91
N ALA A 21 -18.08 -0.43 -26.09
CA ALA A 21 -17.54 -1.62 -25.43
C ALA A 21 -16.06 -1.89 -25.76
N SER A 22 -15.63 -1.68 -27.02
CA SER A 22 -14.23 -1.84 -27.44
C SER A 22 -13.33 -0.79 -26.79
N PHE A 23 -13.82 0.44 -26.67
CA PHE A 23 -13.09 1.53 -26.02
C PHE A 23 -12.98 1.32 -24.50
N MET A 24 -14.04 0.85 -23.85
CA MET A 24 -14.02 0.52 -22.42
C MET A 24 -13.03 -0.61 -22.12
N LEU A 25 -12.99 -1.64 -22.98
CA LEU A 25 -12.03 -2.75 -22.84
C LEU A 25 -10.58 -2.28 -23.03
N PHE A 26 -10.34 -1.33 -23.94
CA PHE A 26 -9.04 -0.68 -24.10
C PHE A 26 -8.61 0.14 -22.87
N LEU A 27 -9.53 0.95 -22.32
CA LEU A 27 -9.26 1.72 -21.11
C LEU A 27 -8.95 0.80 -19.93
N LEU A 28 -9.68 -0.31 -19.79
CA LEU A 28 -9.44 -1.32 -18.77
C LEU A 28 -8.05 -1.97 -18.94
N MET A 29 -7.65 -2.32 -20.17
CA MET A 29 -6.30 -2.84 -20.43
C MET A 29 -5.20 -1.85 -20.05
N ILE A 30 -5.36 -0.55 -20.36
CA ILE A 30 -4.41 0.48 -19.92
C ILE A 30 -4.34 0.49 -18.39
N ILE A 31 -5.49 0.57 -17.70
CA ILE A 31 -5.52 0.62 -16.23
C ILE A 31 -4.85 -0.61 -15.61
N LEU A 32 -5.18 -1.81 -16.08
CA LEU A 32 -4.59 -3.06 -15.59
C LEU A 32 -3.08 -3.12 -15.82
N THR A 33 -2.62 -2.68 -17.01
CA THR A 33 -1.19 -2.66 -17.31
C THR A 33 -0.46 -1.64 -16.44
N TRP A 34 -1.07 -0.48 -16.20
CA TRP A 34 -0.53 0.53 -15.30
C TRP A 34 -0.46 0.06 -13.85
N LEU A 35 -1.50 -0.62 -13.34
CA LEU A 35 -1.48 -1.21 -12.00
C LEU A 35 -0.34 -2.22 -11.85
N LEU A 36 -0.19 -3.11 -12.83
CA LEU A 36 0.87 -4.11 -12.85
C LEU A 36 2.25 -3.45 -12.90
N LEU A 37 2.44 -2.45 -13.77
CA LEU A 37 3.72 -1.75 -13.90
C LEU A 37 4.04 -0.89 -12.68
N VAL A 38 3.07 -0.20 -12.09
CA VAL A 38 3.30 0.57 -10.86
C VAL A 38 3.73 -0.38 -9.74
N TYR A 39 3.08 -1.54 -9.61
CA TYR A 39 3.48 -2.56 -8.65
C TYR A 39 4.93 -3.02 -8.87
N PHE A 40 5.28 -3.45 -10.09
CA PHE A 40 6.64 -3.92 -10.40
C PHE A 40 7.70 -2.81 -10.35
N SER A 41 7.37 -1.60 -10.83
CA SER A 41 8.29 -0.45 -10.83
C SER A 41 8.51 0.06 -9.42
N TYR A 42 7.48 0.09 -8.58
CA TYR A 42 7.60 0.47 -7.18
C TYR A 42 8.55 -0.47 -6.45
N ASP A 43 8.34 -1.78 -6.62
CA ASP A 43 9.14 -2.82 -5.96
C ASP A 43 10.60 -2.84 -6.47
N LEU A 44 10.80 -2.79 -7.79
CA LEU A 44 12.13 -2.80 -8.41
C LEU A 44 12.91 -1.48 -8.18
N SER A 45 12.21 -0.33 -8.18
CA SER A 45 12.85 0.97 -8.01
C SER A 45 13.30 1.21 -6.57
N LEU A 46 12.53 0.77 -5.57
CA LEU A 46 12.92 0.79 -4.16
C LEU A 46 14.23 0.04 -3.92
N TYR A 47 14.42 -1.07 -4.64
CA TYR A 47 15.52 -1.99 -4.42
C TYR A 47 16.84 -1.54 -5.08
N TYR A 48 16.84 -1.20 -6.38
CA TYR A 48 18.10 -1.02 -7.15
C TYR A 48 18.40 0.42 -7.58
N LEU A 49 17.39 1.21 -7.96
CA LEU A 49 17.61 2.49 -8.67
C LEU A 49 17.62 3.72 -7.74
N TYR A 50 16.91 3.66 -6.61
CA TYR A 50 16.86 4.76 -5.64
C TYR A 50 18.18 5.01 -4.89
N GLN A 51 19.13 4.06 -4.96
CA GLN A 51 20.47 4.19 -4.35
C GLN A 51 21.38 5.15 -5.12
N PHE A 52 21.18 5.34 -6.43
CA PHE A 52 22.06 6.17 -7.26
C PHE A 52 21.57 7.61 -7.40
N LEU A 53 20.34 7.83 -7.86
CA LEU A 53 19.70 9.15 -7.88
C LEU A 53 18.16 8.97 -7.89
N PRO A 54 17.42 9.35 -6.83
CA PRO A 54 15.96 9.20 -6.78
C PRO A 54 15.25 9.92 -7.94
N PHE A 55 15.83 10.98 -8.47
CA PHE A 55 15.29 11.72 -9.62
C PHE A 55 15.44 10.97 -10.95
N PHE A 56 16.54 10.22 -11.15
CA PHE A 56 16.75 9.44 -12.37
C PHE A 56 15.83 8.22 -12.44
N ALA A 57 15.62 7.54 -11.30
CA ALA A 57 14.67 6.43 -11.19
C ALA A 57 13.24 6.86 -11.58
N GLN A 58 12.80 8.03 -11.11
CA GLN A 58 11.50 8.59 -11.45
C GLN A 58 11.40 8.94 -12.95
N LEU A 59 12.42 9.57 -13.53
CA LEU A 59 12.45 9.89 -14.96
C LEU A 59 12.46 8.64 -15.84
N LEU A 60 13.23 7.62 -15.46
CA LEU A 60 13.28 6.35 -16.18
C LEU A 60 11.93 5.63 -16.14
N ASN A 61 11.26 5.60 -14.98
CA ASN A 61 9.91 5.03 -14.84
C ASN A 61 8.89 5.78 -15.70
N ILE A 62 8.94 7.11 -15.71
CA ILE A 62 8.06 7.94 -16.57
C ILE A 62 8.32 7.64 -18.06
N ALA A 63 9.60 7.54 -18.46
CA ALA A 63 9.97 7.23 -19.84
C ALA A 63 9.50 5.83 -20.27
N LEU A 64 9.68 4.81 -19.42
CA LEU A 64 9.18 3.45 -19.65
C LEU A 64 7.66 3.41 -19.78
N MET A 65 6.95 4.10 -18.88
CA MET A 65 5.49 4.22 -18.92
C MET A 65 5.00 4.87 -20.23
N LEU A 66 5.69 5.92 -20.69
CA LEU A 66 5.39 6.59 -21.96
C LEU A 66 5.61 5.68 -23.17
N VAL A 67 6.76 4.98 -23.25
CA VAL A 67 7.07 4.06 -24.36
C VAL A 67 6.04 2.93 -24.44
N LEU A 68 5.67 2.36 -23.30
CA LEU A 68 4.72 1.25 -23.24
C LEU A 68 3.29 1.71 -23.57
N LEU A 69 2.88 2.89 -23.08
CA LEU A 69 1.60 3.51 -23.45
C LEU A 69 1.52 3.71 -24.97
N ILE A 70 2.56 4.25 -25.60
CA ILE A 70 2.64 4.44 -27.05
C ILE A 70 2.50 3.10 -27.79
N THR A 71 3.15 2.05 -27.27
CA THR A 71 3.11 0.70 -27.86
C THR A 71 1.71 0.08 -27.78
N ILE A 72 1.06 0.15 -26.61
CA ILE A 72 -0.31 -0.37 -26.42
C ILE A 72 -1.30 0.39 -27.29
N VAL A 73 -1.16 1.72 -27.35
CA VAL A 73 -1.93 2.58 -28.23
C VAL A 73 -1.75 2.15 -29.69
N TYR A 74 -0.52 1.91 -30.14
CA TYR A 74 -0.24 1.47 -31.50
C TYR A 74 -0.87 0.11 -31.82
N LEU A 75 -0.70 -0.89 -30.94
CA LEU A 75 -1.25 -2.23 -31.12
C LEU A 75 -2.78 -2.21 -31.15
N TYR A 76 -3.42 -1.47 -30.23
CA TYR A 76 -4.87 -1.30 -30.24
C TYR A 76 -5.33 -0.66 -31.54
N ASN A 77 -4.65 0.37 -32.04
CA ASN A 77 -4.98 0.98 -33.32
C ASN A 77 -4.94 -0.04 -34.48
N GLN A 78 -3.93 -0.90 -34.53
CA GLN A 78 -3.83 -1.96 -35.54
C GLN A 78 -4.99 -2.96 -35.45
N PHE A 79 -5.27 -3.46 -34.24
CA PHE A 79 -6.41 -4.35 -34.01
C PHE A 79 -7.74 -3.69 -34.35
N TYR A 80 -7.91 -2.43 -33.96
CA TYR A 80 -9.11 -1.66 -34.23
C TYR A 80 -9.35 -1.50 -35.74
N GLN A 81 -8.30 -1.17 -36.50
CA GLN A 81 -8.37 -1.06 -37.95
C GLN A 81 -8.67 -2.41 -38.62
N LYS A 82 -8.10 -3.52 -38.12
CA LYS A 82 -8.33 -4.85 -38.68
C LYS A 82 -9.76 -5.35 -38.50
N TYR A 83 -10.34 -5.14 -37.31
CA TYR A 83 -11.65 -5.73 -36.96
C TYR A 83 -12.85 -4.81 -37.16
N PHE A 84 -12.67 -3.48 -37.17
CA PHE A 84 -13.77 -2.51 -37.24
C PHE A 84 -13.83 -1.70 -38.54
N LYS A 85 -12.93 -1.97 -39.50
CA LYS A 85 -13.01 -1.38 -40.84
C LYS A 85 -14.18 -1.99 -41.62
N ARG A 86 -15.09 -1.14 -42.09
CA ARG A 86 -16.22 -1.53 -42.96
C ARG A 86 -16.33 -0.56 -44.12
N SER A 87 -16.75 -1.04 -45.28
CA SER A 87 -17.02 -0.16 -46.43
C SER A 87 -18.48 0.29 -46.40
N ILE A 88 -18.71 1.60 -46.54
CA ILE A 88 -20.03 2.17 -46.76
C ILE A 88 -20.09 2.81 -48.15
N THR A 89 -21.24 2.75 -48.79
CA THR A 89 -21.52 3.44 -50.05
C THR A 89 -22.59 4.49 -49.81
N LEU A 90 -22.21 5.75 -49.98
CA LEU A 90 -23.11 6.89 -49.92
C LEU A 90 -23.60 7.20 -51.32
N LYS A 91 -24.92 7.26 -51.52
CA LYS A 91 -25.54 7.64 -52.78
C LYS A 91 -26.37 8.89 -52.57
N LEU A 92 -26.14 9.87 -53.44
CA LEU A 92 -26.85 11.14 -53.44
C LEU A 92 -27.99 11.07 -54.45
N HIS A 93 -29.21 11.35 -53.98
CA HIS A 93 -30.42 11.44 -54.79
C HIS A 93 -30.94 12.87 -54.76
N GLN A 94 -31.84 13.22 -55.68
CA GLN A 94 -32.45 14.55 -55.67
C GLN A 94 -33.32 14.78 -54.41
N GLN A 95 -33.90 13.71 -53.87
CA GLN A 95 -34.82 13.74 -52.73
C GLN A 95 -34.15 13.47 -51.37
N GLY A 96 -32.86 13.10 -51.35
CA GLY A 96 -32.18 12.74 -50.11
C GLY A 96 -30.87 11.97 -50.33
N ILE A 97 -30.42 11.28 -49.29
CA ILE A 97 -29.15 10.52 -49.29
C ILE A 97 -29.46 9.09 -48.85
N SER A 98 -28.95 8.08 -49.56
CA SER A 98 -28.92 6.71 -49.06
C SER A 98 -27.53 6.30 -48.60
N LEU A 99 -27.51 5.49 -47.54
CA LEU A 99 -26.36 4.83 -46.99
C LEU A 99 -26.53 3.32 -47.16
N ASP A 100 -25.73 2.73 -48.03
CA ASP A 100 -25.68 1.29 -48.23
C ASP A 100 -24.44 0.72 -47.52
N SER A 101 -24.66 -0.21 -46.61
CA SER A 101 -23.61 -1.02 -45.97
C SER A 101 -23.77 -2.48 -46.41
N SER A 102 -22.83 -3.35 -46.02
CA SER A 102 -22.91 -4.78 -46.32
C SER A 102 -24.15 -5.48 -45.73
N THR A 103 -24.82 -4.87 -44.74
CA THR A 103 -25.94 -5.49 -44.00
C THR A 103 -27.24 -4.68 -44.03
N GLU A 104 -27.18 -3.38 -44.29
CA GLU A 104 -28.34 -2.48 -44.21
C GLU A 104 -28.26 -1.37 -45.27
N ALA A 105 -29.41 -1.03 -45.86
CA ALA A 105 -29.58 0.11 -46.77
C ALA A 105 -30.61 1.07 -46.18
N ASN A 106 -30.16 2.26 -45.79
CA ASN A 106 -31.00 3.29 -45.17
C ASN A 106 -31.11 4.49 -46.11
N PHE A 107 -32.33 4.97 -46.36
CA PHE A 107 -32.57 6.21 -47.13
C PHE A 107 -33.07 7.31 -46.20
N PHE A 108 -32.45 8.48 -46.28
CA PHE A 108 -32.79 9.66 -45.51
C PHE A 108 -33.27 10.74 -46.47
N SER A 109 -34.56 11.07 -46.40
CA SER A 109 -35.09 12.21 -47.16
C SER A 109 -34.62 13.55 -46.56
N TRP A 110 -34.61 14.61 -47.36
CA TRP A 110 -34.25 15.96 -46.86
C TRP A 110 -35.12 16.41 -45.67
N GLN A 111 -36.38 15.98 -45.61
CA GLN A 111 -37.32 16.33 -44.53
C GLN A 111 -37.07 15.57 -43.22
N GLU A 112 -36.47 14.38 -43.29
CA GLU A 112 -36.13 13.55 -42.13
C GLU A 112 -34.79 13.91 -41.51
N LEU A 113 -33.92 14.59 -42.26
CA LEU A 113 -32.62 15.04 -41.78
C LEU A 113 -32.79 16.22 -40.81
N ILE A 114 -32.00 16.21 -39.74
CA ILE A 114 -31.88 17.30 -38.76
C ILE A 114 -30.58 18.05 -39.04
N GLN A 115 -29.47 17.32 -39.16
CA GLN A 115 -28.14 17.87 -39.39
C GLN A 115 -27.27 16.87 -40.16
N ILE A 116 -26.49 17.39 -41.10
CA ILE A 116 -25.34 16.72 -41.71
C ILE A 116 -24.09 17.49 -41.29
N GLN A 117 -23.10 16.82 -40.71
CA GLN A 117 -21.88 17.47 -40.26
C GLN A 117 -20.65 16.80 -40.84
N LEU A 118 -19.75 17.61 -41.39
CA LEU A 118 -18.43 17.22 -41.84
C LEU A 118 -17.37 17.84 -40.93
N GLN A 119 -16.45 17.02 -40.46
CA GLN A 119 -15.26 17.49 -39.75
C GLN A 119 -14.02 17.26 -40.62
N GLN A 120 -13.31 18.34 -40.90
CA GLN A 120 -12.14 18.37 -41.77
C GLN A 120 -10.95 19.03 -41.04
N ARG A 121 -9.74 18.52 -41.25
CA ARG A 121 -8.50 19.15 -40.80
C ARG A 121 -7.59 19.35 -42.00
N HIS A 122 -7.29 20.60 -42.35
CA HIS A 122 -6.66 20.95 -43.64
C HIS A 122 -7.41 20.33 -44.84
N THR A 123 -6.81 19.37 -45.56
CA THR A 123 -7.41 18.64 -46.69
C THR A 123 -7.93 17.25 -46.31
N GLN A 124 -7.74 16.81 -45.06
CA GLN A 124 -8.16 15.50 -44.57
C GLN A 124 -9.55 15.53 -43.96
N ILE A 125 -10.42 14.62 -44.40
CA ILE A 125 -11.74 14.42 -43.81
C ILE A 125 -11.59 13.48 -42.61
N HIS A 126 -12.01 13.91 -41.42
CA HIS A 126 -11.94 13.10 -40.21
C HIS A 126 -13.22 12.29 -39.97
N SER A 127 -14.36 12.97 -40.03
CA SER A 127 -15.64 12.32 -39.76
C SER A 127 -16.80 12.98 -40.49
N PHE A 128 -17.84 12.19 -40.70
CA PHE A 128 -19.12 12.59 -41.27
C PHE A 128 -20.23 12.07 -40.37
N ASN A 129 -21.16 12.96 -39.99
CA ASN A 129 -22.24 12.64 -39.07
C ASN A 129 -23.58 12.96 -39.71
N LEU A 130 -24.52 12.04 -39.61
CA LEU A 130 -25.91 12.21 -39.99
C LEU A 130 -26.79 12.15 -38.75
N LEU A 131 -27.64 13.15 -38.59
CA LEU A 131 -28.65 13.21 -37.54
C LEU A 131 -30.03 13.27 -38.21
N SER A 132 -30.94 12.36 -37.85
CA SER A 132 -32.27 12.22 -38.43
C SER A 132 -33.37 12.12 -37.37
N LYS A 133 -34.61 12.39 -37.80
CA LYS A 133 -35.84 12.25 -36.99
C LYS A 133 -36.28 10.79 -36.84
N SER A 134 -35.96 9.94 -37.82
CA SER A 134 -36.30 8.52 -37.86
C SER A 134 -35.08 7.65 -37.56
N LYS A 135 -35.33 6.40 -37.11
CA LYS A 135 -34.25 5.44 -36.86
C LYS A 135 -33.52 5.09 -38.16
N PRO A 136 -32.18 5.03 -38.16
CA PRO A 136 -31.28 5.29 -37.03
C PRO A 136 -31.08 6.80 -36.77
N TYR A 137 -31.39 7.27 -35.56
CA TYR A 137 -31.43 8.70 -35.21
C TYR A 137 -30.10 9.44 -35.40
N GLN A 138 -28.97 8.75 -35.19
CA GLN A 138 -27.65 9.34 -35.30
C GLN A 138 -26.67 8.31 -35.83
N GLN A 139 -25.92 8.70 -36.87
CA GLN A 139 -24.89 7.88 -37.46
C GLN A 139 -23.58 8.67 -37.52
N PHE A 140 -22.54 8.11 -36.90
CA PHE A 140 -21.20 8.67 -36.91
C PHE A 140 -20.29 7.81 -37.78
N PHE A 141 -19.63 8.44 -38.74
CA PHE A 141 -18.69 7.79 -39.63
C PHE A 141 -17.32 8.43 -39.45
N TYR A 142 -16.36 7.66 -38.95
CA TYR A 142 -14.97 8.09 -38.85
C TYR A 142 -14.19 7.50 -40.03
N PHE A 143 -13.55 8.36 -40.81
CA PHE A 143 -12.75 7.95 -41.98
C PHE A 143 -11.27 7.74 -41.61
N ASN A 144 -10.86 8.32 -40.48
CA ASN A 144 -9.54 8.13 -39.91
C ASN A 144 -9.65 7.44 -38.55
N SER A 145 -8.63 6.65 -38.20
CA SER A 145 -8.51 6.15 -36.84
C SER A 145 -8.26 7.31 -35.87
N TRP A 146 -8.76 7.16 -34.64
CA TRP A 146 -8.60 8.14 -33.58
C TRP A 146 -7.12 8.42 -33.25
N MET A 147 -6.23 7.43 -33.40
CA MET A 147 -4.88 7.56 -32.84
C MET A 147 -3.81 7.98 -33.83
N TRP A 148 -4.00 7.82 -35.15
CA TRP A 148 -3.06 8.30 -36.17
C TRP A 148 -3.80 8.63 -37.48
N PRO A 149 -3.58 9.81 -38.09
CA PRO A 149 -4.16 10.12 -39.39
C PRO A 149 -3.54 9.20 -40.46
N VAL A 150 -4.38 8.54 -41.25
CA VAL A 150 -3.91 7.80 -42.42
C VAL A 150 -3.65 8.83 -43.53
N SER A 151 -2.65 8.59 -44.37
CA SER A 151 -2.37 9.42 -45.55
C SER A 151 -3.61 9.54 -46.45
N LEU A 152 -3.82 10.73 -47.05
CA LEU A 152 -4.93 10.99 -47.98
C LEU A 152 -4.99 9.91 -49.08
N THR A 153 -6.05 9.10 -49.06
CA THR A 153 -6.32 8.14 -50.14
C THR A 153 -7.16 8.79 -51.22
N GLN A 154 -7.09 8.28 -52.46
CA GLN A 154 -7.89 8.75 -53.60
C GLN A 154 -9.40 8.86 -53.27
N GLN A 155 -9.89 7.94 -52.45
CA GLN A 155 -11.24 7.89 -51.90
C GLN A 155 -11.64 9.17 -51.12
N HIS A 156 -10.72 9.83 -50.42
CA HIS A 156 -11.00 11.10 -49.74
C HIS A 156 -11.27 12.23 -50.74
N THR A 157 -10.55 12.25 -51.86
CA THR A 157 -10.77 13.22 -52.93
C THR A 157 -12.13 13.03 -53.59
N ASP A 158 -12.54 11.77 -53.83
CA ASP A 158 -13.85 11.45 -54.37
C ASP A 158 -14.98 11.88 -53.43
N PHE A 159 -14.78 11.75 -52.11
CA PHE A 159 -15.73 12.24 -51.13
C PHE A 159 -15.83 13.76 -51.08
N LEU A 160 -14.73 14.50 -51.27
CA LEU A 160 -14.79 15.96 -51.34
C LEU A 160 -15.65 16.41 -52.55
N ASN A 161 -15.55 15.71 -53.67
CA ASN A 161 -16.42 15.96 -54.82
C ASN A 161 -17.89 15.62 -54.51
N PHE A 162 -18.14 14.51 -53.81
CA PHE A 162 -19.46 14.16 -53.29
C PHE A 162 -20.01 15.24 -52.35
N TRP A 163 -19.21 15.73 -51.40
CA TRP A 163 -19.59 16.78 -50.45
C TRP A 163 -19.95 18.09 -51.15
N LYS A 164 -19.15 18.53 -52.13
CA LYS A 164 -19.46 19.73 -52.92
C LYS A 164 -20.81 19.62 -53.63
N LYS A 165 -21.11 18.45 -54.20
CA LYS A 165 -22.41 18.20 -54.86
C LYS A 165 -23.56 18.15 -53.87
N LEU A 166 -23.33 17.57 -52.68
CA LEU A 166 -24.28 17.56 -51.57
C LEU A 166 -24.55 18.98 -51.07
N GLU A 167 -23.53 19.82 -50.87
CA GLU A 167 -23.70 21.24 -50.50
C GLU A 167 -24.52 22.01 -51.55
N ALA A 168 -24.27 21.76 -52.85
CA ALA A 168 -25.02 22.40 -53.92
C ALA A 168 -26.51 22.03 -53.89
N LEU A 169 -26.85 20.75 -53.71
CA LEU A 169 -28.23 20.29 -53.56
C LEU A 169 -28.86 20.79 -52.27
N ALA A 170 -28.13 20.79 -51.17
CA ALA A 170 -28.60 21.30 -49.89
C ALA A 170 -28.96 22.80 -49.99
N LYS A 171 -28.18 23.58 -50.75
CA LYS A 171 -28.47 24.98 -51.05
C LYS A 171 -29.76 25.13 -51.89
N GLN A 172 -29.99 24.25 -52.87
CA GLN A 172 -31.25 24.24 -53.64
C GLN A 172 -32.47 23.92 -52.76
N GLN A 173 -32.28 23.09 -51.73
CA GLN A 173 -33.31 22.73 -50.75
C GLN A 173 -33.39 23.71 -49.56
N GLN A 174 -32.71 24.86 -49.63
CA GLN A 174 -32.70 25.90 -48.59
C GLN A 174 -32.19 25.46 -47.21
N LEU A 175 -31.32 24.44 -47.13
CA LEU A 175 -30.68 24.06 -45.86
C LEU A 175 -29.69 25.15 -45.40
N GLN A 176 -29.64 25.40 -44.09
CA GLN A 176 -28.73 26.39 -43.51
C GLN A 176 -27.32 25.82 -43.39
N ARG A 177 -26.33 26.49 -44.00
CA ARG A 177 -24.92 26.13 -43.89
C ARG A 177 -24.26 26.96 -42.79
N ILE A 178 -23.71 26.28 -41.78
CA ILE A 178 -22.88 26.89 -40.73
C ILE A 178 -21.48 26.29 -40.83
N SER A 179 -20.48 27.14 -41.08
CA SER A 179 -19.08 26.75 -41.03
C SER A 179 -18.40 27.39 -39.83
N ASN A 180 -18.06 26.59 -38.83
CA ASN A 180 -17.31 27.05 -37.68
C ASN A 180 -15.82 26.80 -37.93
N ALA A 181 -15.15 27.74 -38.59
CA ALA A 181 -13.70 27.71 -38.81
C ALA A 181 -12.89 28.15 -37.56
N ASN A 182 -13.56 28.59 -36.49
CA ASN A 182 -12.95 29.35 -35.39
C ASN A 182 -12.87 28.63 -34.04
N ILE A 183 -13.20 27.34 -33.93
CA ILE A 183 -13.28 26.68 -32.61
C ILE A 183 -11.90 26.49 -31.95
N ASN A 184 -10.79 26.59 -32.69
CA ASN A 184 -9.45 26.80 -32.10
C ASN A 184 -8.43 27.15 -33.20
N LYS A 185 -7.95 28.41 -33.27
CA LYS A 185 -6.91 28.85 -34.24
C LYS A 185 -5.63 27.99 -34.23
N LYS A 186 -5.38 27.21 -33.17
CA LYS A 186 -4.22 26.32 -33.03
C LYS A 186 -4.40 24.90 -33.61
N THR A 187 -5.62 24.47 -33.94
CA THR A 187 -5.88 23.05 -34.31
C THR A 187 -6.20 22.83 -35.80
N HIS A 188 -6.50 23.89 -36.56
CA HIS A 188 -6.88 23.87 -37.98
C HIS A 188 -8.00 22.87 -38.32
N ILE A 189 -8.98 22.72 -37.43
CA ILE A 189 -10.16 21.86 -37.63
C ILE A 189 -11.33 22.73 -38.09
N ASN A 190 -11.82 22.47 -39.30
CA ASN A 190 -13.03 23.07 -39.86
C ASN A 190 -14.20 22.12 -39.66
N ILE A 191 -15.23 22.59 -38.96
CA ILE A 191 -16.51 21.89 -38.84
C ILE A 191 -17.53 22.58 -39.74
N ILE A 192 -18.04 21.85 -40.72
CA ILE A 192 -19.07 22.32 -41.65
C ILE A 192 -20.35 21.56 -41.33
N SER A 193 -21.41 22.28 -41.01
CA SER A 193 -22.72 21.73 -40.70
C SER A 193 -23.75 22.23 -41.69
N LEU A 194 -24.55 21.32 -42.23
CA LEU A 194 -25.77 21.61 -42.99
C LEU A 194 -26.94 21.25 -42.10
N ILE A 195 -27.76 22.24 -41.79
CA ILE A 195 -28.88 22.11 -40.85
C ILE A 195 -30.16 22.15 -41.66
N ALA A 196 -30.95 21.08 -41.53
CA ALA A 196 -32.26 20.95 -42.13
C ALA A 196 -33.38 21.35 -41.16
N ASP A 197 -33.17 21.16 -39.85
CA ASP A 197 -34.14 21.53 -38.81
C ASP A 197 -33.45 22.05 -37.54
N GLN A 198 -33.44 23.38 -37.38
CA GLN A 198 -32.81 24.06 -36.25
C GLN A 198 -33.54 23.79 -34.92
N GLN A 199 -34.87 23.63 -34.94
CA GLN A 199 -35.66 23.37 -33.74
C GLN A 199 -35.40 21.95 -33.22
N ALA A 200 -35.41 20.96 -34.11
CA ALA A 200 -35.09 19.59 -33.75
C ALA A 200 -33.64 19.44 -33.25
N LEU A 201 -32.68 20.17 -33.84
CA LEU A 201 -31.29 20.17 -33.41
C LEU A 201 -31.12 20.71 -31.97
N THR A 202 -31.75 21.85 -31.66
CA THR A 202 -31.67 22.44 -30.31
C THR A 202 -32.34 21.56 -29.25
N ALA A 203 -33.46 20.91 -29.58
CA ALA A 203 -34.11 19.94 -28.70
C ALA A 203 -33.21 18.73 -28.42
N PHE A 204 -32.55 18.18 -29.45
CA PHE A 204 -31.60 17.07 -29.31
C PHE A 204 -30.41 17.43 -28.42
N GLN A 205 -29.78 18.59 -28.67
CA GLN A 205 -28.64 19.06 -27.88
C GLN A 205 -29.02 19.32 -26.42
N ARG A 206 -30.21 19.87 -26.17
CA ARG A 206 -30.73 20.08 -24.81
C ARG A 206 -30.88 18.75 -24.07
N LYS A 207 -31.51 17.75 -24.71
CA LYS A 207 -31.67 16.40 -24.15
C LYS A 207 -30.32 15.76 -23.82
N GLN A 208 -29.34 15.88 -24.71
CA GLN A 208 -28.01 15.30 -24.49
C GLN A 208 -27.26 15.98 -23.36
N LYS A 209 -27.32 17.32 -23.24
CA LYS A 209 -26.76 18.04 -22.08
C LYS A 209 -27.35 17.56 -20.76
N TRP A 210 -28.68 17.43 -20.68
CA TRP A 210 -29.35 16.92 -19.47
C TRP A 210 -28.90 15.50 -19.10
N ILE A 211 -28.76 14.60 -20.08
CA ILE A 211 -28.27 13.25 -19.84
C ILE A 211 -26.83 13.27 -19.32
N THR A 212 -25.93 14.02 -19.96
CA THR A 212 -24.52 14.11 -19.53
C THR A 212 -24.39 14.70 -18.14
N THR A 213 -25.09 15.80 -17.84
CA THR A 213 -25.10 16.40 -16.50
C THR A 213 -25.65 15.42 -15.46
N GLY A 214 -26.72 14.68 -15.80
CA GLY A 214 -27.27 13.64 -14.93
C GLY A 214 -26.26 12.53 -14.63
N PHE A 215 -25.54 12.02 -15.62
CA PHE A 215 -24.49 11.01 -15.42
C PHE A 215 -23.34 11.52 -14.54
N ILE A 216 -22.87 12.75 -14.76
CA ILE A 216 -21.81 13.36 -13.95
C ILE A 216 -22.25 13.47 -12.48
N LEU A 217 -23.48 13.94 -12.24
CA LEU A 217 -24.04 14.05 -10.89
C LEU A 217 -24.17 12.67 -10.22
N VAL A 218 -24.60 11.64 -10.94
CA VAL A 218 -24.70 10.27 -10.39
C VAL A 218 -23.31 9.75 -9.98
N ILE A 219 -22.28 9.94 -10.82
CA ILE A 219 -20.91 9.52 -10.52
C ILE A 219 -20.37 10.26 -9.28
N LEU A 220 -20.52 11.59 -9.25
CA LEU A 220 -20.06 12.40 -8.12
C LEU A 220 -20.76 12.02 -6.82
N THR A 221 -22.09 11.87 -6.84
CA THR A 221 -22.85 11.48 -5.65
C THR A 221 -22.46 10.08 -5.18
N SER A 222 -22.30 9.12 -6.10
CA SER A 222 -21.85 7.76 -5.76
C SER A 222 -20.46 7.75 -5.11
N PHE A 223 -19.52 8.51 -5.67
CA PHE A 223 -18.17 8.64 -5.11
C PHE A 223 -18.19 9.30 -3.73
N SER A 224 -18.95 10.38 -3.56
CA SER A 224 -19.10 11.04 -2.25
C SER A 224 -19.73 10.13 -1.19
N LEU A 225 -20.75 9.35 -1.55
CA LEU A 225 -21.36 8.36 -0.64
C LEU A 225 -20.39 7.26 -0.26
N PHE A 226 -19.58 6.78 -1.21
CA PHE A 226 -18.54 5.78 -0.95
C PHE A 226 -17.48 6.32 0.03
N ILE A 227 -16.97 7.53 -0.19
CA ILE A 227 -16.00 8.17 0.71
C ILE A 227 -16.62 8.41 2.10
N ALA A 228 -17.86 8.91 2.16
CA ALA A 228 -18.56 9.10 3.43
C ALA A 228 -18.75 7.78 4.18
N SER A 229 -19.04 6.68 3.48
CA SER A 229 -19.13 5.34 4.08
C SER A 229 -17.80 4.85 4.64
N LEU A 230 -16.68 5.09 3.93
CA LEU A 230 -15.35 4.74 4.41
C LEU A 230 -14.99 5.54 5.66
N LEU A 231 -15.22 6.85 5.64
CA LEU A 231 -14.96 7.72 6.78
C LEU A 231 -15.85 7.37 7.97
N TRP A 232 -17.14 7.08 7.74
CA TRP A 232 -18.03 6.62 8.80
C TRP A 232 -17.53 5.32 9.44
N HIS A 233 -17.05 4.36 8.66
CA HIS A 233 -16.53 3.11 9.21
C HIS A 233 -15.25 3.32 10.03
N GLU A 234 -14.38 4.24 9.61
CA GLU A 234 -13.13 4.56 10.32
C GLU A 234 -13.38 5.35 11.62
N PHE A 235 -14.35 6.28 11.63
CA PHE A 235 -14.61 7.15 12.77
C PHE A 235 -15.67 6.62 13.75
N ASN A 236 -16.53 5.71 13.32
CA ASN A 236 -17.53 5.07 14.18
C ASN A 236 -17.01 3.72 14.68
N ASP A 237 -15.91 3.75 15.43
CA ASP A 237 -15.26 2.58 16.04
C ASP A 237 -16.03 2.04 17.27
N GLY A 238 -17.10 2.73 17.67
CA GLY A 238 -17.90 2.40 18.85
C GLY A 238 -17.37 3.01 20.15
N SER A 239 -16.36 3.87 20.07
CA SER A 239 -15.86 4.64 21.22
C SER A 239 -16.84 5.75 21.61
N ILE A 240 -16.81 6.11 22.89
CA ILE A 240 -17.69 7.08 23.51
C ILE A 240 -16.83 8.18 24.12
N ASN A 241 -17.15 9.45 23.80
CA ASN A 241 -16.51 10.60 24.42
C ASN A 241 -17.11 10.83 25.81
N LEU A 242 -16.33 10.53 26.85
CA LEU A 242 -16.74 10.79 28.23
C LEU A 242 -16.23 12.15 28.73
N PRO A 243 -17.00 12.86 29.57
CA PRO A 243 -16.50 14.04 30.26
C PRO A 243 -15.49 13.61 31.34
N HIS A 244 -14.19 13.60 30.99
CA HIS A 244 -13.10 13.12 31.87
C HIS A 244 -13.04 13.78 33.26
N GLN A 245 -13.65 14.94 33.47
CA GLN A 245 -13.72 15.61 34.77
C GLN A 245 -14.78 15.02 35.71
N GLN A 246 -15.68 14.16 35.21
CA GLN A 246 -16.79 13.58 35.95
C GLN A 246 -16.72 12.04 36.02
N THR A 247 -15.70 11.43 35.42
CA THR A 247 -15.47 9.99 35.51
C THR A 247 -14.76 9.66 36.83
N GLN A 248 -15.02 8.47 37.37
CA GLN A 248 -14.30 7.92 38.52
C GLN A 248 -13.50 6.71 38.06
N SER A 249 -12.19 6.73 38.25
CA SER A 249 -11.32 5.60 37.90
C SER A 249 -11.42 4.47 38.92
N ILE A 250 -11.39 3.23 38.44
CA ILE A 250 -11.32 2.05 39.29
C ILE A 250 -9.87 1.70 39.51
N SER A 251 -9.40 1.90 40.75
CA SER A 251 -7.99 1.79 41.14
C SER A 251 -7.32 0.51 40.64
N GLY A 252 -6.14 0.66 40.03
CA GLY A 252 -5.36 -0.46 39.50
C GLY A 252 -5.91 -1.09 38.21
N THR A 253 -6.90 -0.47 37.56
CA THR A 253 -7.51 -0.96 36.31
C THR A 253 -7.69 0.16 35.28
N ASN A 254 -7.94 -0.22 34.03
CA ASN A 254 -8.29 0.70 32.94
C ASN A 254 -9.81 1.02 32.89
N PHE A 255 -10.56 0.60 33.90
CA PHE A 255 -11.99 0.85 33.97
C PHE A 255 -12.30 2.17 34.65
N GLU A 256 -13.33 2.84 34.15
CA GLU A 256 -13.88 4.07 34.71
C GLU A 256 -15.39 3.94 34.84
N THR A 257 -15.98 4.67 35.78
CA THR A 257 -17.43 4.71 35.98
C THR A 257 -17.97 6.10 35.73
N PHE A 258 -19.13 6.17 35.08
CA PHE A 258 -19.88 7.40 34.85
C PHE A 258 -21.38 7.07 34.79
N GLN A 259 -22.21 7.81 35.50
CA GLN A 259 -23.68 7.62 35.53
C GLN A 259 -24.12 6.17 35.78
N ASN A 260 -23.50 5.51 36.78
CA ASN A 260 -23.73 4.10 37.13
C ASN A 260 -23.43 3.07 36.02
N GLN A 261 -22.68 3.47 34.99
CA GLN A 261 -22.19 2.59 33.94
C GLN A 261 -20.67 2.43 34.06
N VAL A 262 -20.16 1.32 33.54
CA VAL A 262 -18.72 1.00 33.53
C VAL A 262 -18.20 1.12 32.11
N TYR A 263 -17.03 1.72 31.98
CA TYR A 263 -16.34 1.92 30.72
C TYR A 263 -14.92 1.41 30.81
N ILE A 264 -14.35 0.97 29.70
CA ILE A 264 -12.95 0.59 29.57
C ILE A 264 -12.24 1.57 28.64
N PHE A 265 -11.15 2.17 29.12
CA PHE A 265 -10.25 2.92 28.25
C PHE A 265 -9.27 1.96 27.57
N LYS A 266 -9.28 1.96 26.23
CA LYS A 266 -8.36 1.19 25.40
C LYS A 266 -7.40 2.16 24.73
N GLN A 267 -6.12 2.07 25.10
CA GLN A 267 -5.10 2.96 24.56
C GLN A 267 -5.07 2.92 23.03
N GLY A 268 -5.24 4.09 22.39
CA GLY A 268 -5.28 4.22 20.93
C GLY A 268 -6.63 3.88 20.26
N GLN A 269 -7.60 3.35 21.00
CA GLN A 269 -8.95 3.03 20.50
C GLN A 269 -10.06 3.83 21.20
N GLY A 270 -9.76 4.51 22.32
CA GLY A 270 -10.74 5.32 23.05
C GLY A 270 -11.50 4.51 24.11
N THR A 271 -12.66 5.01 24.52
CA THR A 271 -13.41 4.50 25.67
C THR A 271 -14.66 3.75 25.25
N PHE A 272 -14.89 2.56 25.80
CA PHE A 272 -16.00 1.68 25.41
C PHE A 272 -16.88 1.33 26.60
N LEU A 273 -18.20 1.34 26.40
CA LEU A 273 -19.17 0.89 27.39
C LEU A 273 -19.05 -0.62 27.62
N LEU A 274 -19.05 -1.05 28.88
CA LEU A 274 -19.16 -2.47 29.22
C LEU A 274 -20.63 -2.93 29.14
N PRO A 275 -20.90 -4.07 28.48
CA PRO A 275 -22.26 -4.59 28.39
C PRO A 275 -22.70 -5.21 29.73
N GLN A 276 -24.00 -5.13 30.05
CA GLN A 276 -24.65 -5.89 31.12
C GLN A 276 -24.04 -5.70 32.52
N VAL A 277 -23.62 -4.47 32.83
CA VAL A 277 -23.06 -4.13 34.14
C VAL A 277 -23.40 -2.72 34.58
N SER A 278 -23.73 -2.60 35.86
CA SER A 278 -23.83 -1.33 36.58
C SER A 278 -22.59 -1.13 37.45
N ALA A 279 -22.21 0.13 37.70
CA ALA A 279 -20.98 0.47 38.41
C ALA A 279 -20.94 -0.08 39.85
N ASP A 280 -22.08 -0.09 40.54
CA ASP A 280 -22.25 -0.63 41.90
C ASP A 280 -22.03 -2.16 42.00
N GLN A 281 -22.15 -2.87 40.89
CA GLN A 281 -22.00 -4.32 40.80
C GLN A 281 -20.63 -4.76 40.28
N PHE A 282 -19.78 -3.81 39.88
CA PHE A 282 -18.52 -4.10 39.21
C PHE A 282 -17.33 -4.03 40.18
N THR A 283 -16.45 -5.01 40.06
CA THR A 283 -15.19 -5.07 40.79
C THR A 283 -14.05 -5.24 39.80
N GLY A 284 -13.13 -4.27 39.77
CA GLY A 284 -11.88 -4.39 39.02
C GLY A 284 -10.97 -5.45 39.64
N LEU A 285 -10.38 -6.32 38.82
CA LEU A 285 -9.35 -7.27 39.27
C LEU A 285 -7.97 -6.63 39.09
N ALA A 286 -7.56 -5.81 40.06
CA ALA A 286 -6.26 -5.16 40.05
C ALA A 286 -5.10 -6.17 40.19
N LEU A 287 -3.91 -5.76 39.75
CA LEU A 287 -2.67 -6.55 39.82
C LEU A 287 -1.83 -6.28 41.08
N SER A 288 -2.47 -5.86 42.17
CA SER A 288 -1.78 -5.48 43.42
C SER A 288 -1.03 -6.64 44.09
N ASN A 289 -1.35 -7.87 43.72
CA ASN A 289 -0.73 -9.10 44.23
C ASN A 289 0.56 -9.51 43.48
N LEU A 290 0.94 -8.84 42.38
CA LEU A 290 2.14 -9.21 41.62
C LEU A 290 3.39 -8.46 42.13
N PRO A 291 4.50 -9.18 42.41
CA PRO A 291 5.76 -8.56 42.81
C PRO A 291 6.39 -7.75 41.67
N ASN A 292 7.14 -6.70 41.98
CA ASN A 292 7.92 -5.90 41.01
C ASN A 292 7.09 -5.41 39.80
N ARG A 293 5.80 -5.13 40.02
CA ARG A 293 4.92 -4.48 39.04
C ARG A 293 5.29 -3.00 38.96
N ALA A 294 5.37 -2.45 37.75
CA ALA A 294 5.40 -1.01 37.55
C ALA A 294 4.02 -0.40 37.89
N ASP A 295 4.01 0.67 38.68
CA ASP A 295 2.78 1.30 39.20
C ASP A 295 1.79 1.72 38.10
N GLU A 296 2.31 2.01 36.91
CA GLU A 296 1.60 2.42 35.69
C GLU A 296 0.82 1.28 35.00
N LEU A 297 0.95 0.03 35.47
CA LEU A 297 0.41 -1.14 34.77
C LEU A 297 -1.03 -1.46 35.16
N TYR A 298 -2.01 -0.96 34.43
CA TYR A 298 -3.42 -1.19 34.73
C TYR A 298 -3.94 -2.56 34.28
N SER A 299 -4.83 -3.15 35.08
CA SER A 299 -5.57 -4.35 34.69
C SER A 299 -6.68 -4.04 33.68
N ASN A 300 -6.86 -4.95 32.72
CA ASN A 300 -7.97 -4.96 31.78
C ASN A 300 -9.08 -5.94 32.22
N VAL A 301 -9.04 -6.44 33.44
CA VAL A 301 -9.95 -7.50 33.91
C VAL A 301 -10.80 -7.00 35.07
N GLY A 302 -12.09 -7.31 35.03
CA GLY A 302 -13.05 -7.00 36.09
C GLY A 302 -14.16 -8.03 36.11
N LYS A 303 -15.03 -7.96 37.12
CA LYS A 303 -16.11 -8.92 37.30
C LYS A 303 -17.33 -8.32 37.99
N THR A 304 -18.47 -8.96 37.79
CA THR A 304 -19.66 -8.85 38.63
C THR A 304 -19.92 -10.18 39.34
N ALA A 305 -21.04 -10.32 40.03
CA ALA A 305 -21.46 -11.63 40.56
C ALA A 305 -21.75 -12.67 39.46
N GLN A 306 -22.07 -12.23 38.24
CA GLN A 306 -22.53 -13.09 37.13
C GLN A 306 -21.50 -13.24 36.00
N HIS A 307 -20.71 -12.20 35.75
CA HIS A 307 -19.84 -12.14 34.57
C HIS A 307 -18.41 -11.76 34.94
N VAL A 308 -17.46 -12.28 34.16
CA VAL A 308 -16.07 -11.84 34.14
C VAL A 308 -15.84 -11.13 32.82
N TYR A 309 -15.09 -10.03 32.86
CA TYR A 309 -14.79 -9.19 31.72
C TYR A 309 -13.29 -9.13 31.47
N TRP A 310 -12.90 -9.28 30.22
CA TRP A 310 -11.63 -8.74 29.72
C TRP A 310 -11.96 -7.60 28.76
N GLN A 311 -11.56 -6.38 29.13
CA GLN A 311 -12.04 -5.15 28.50
C GLN A 311 -13.58 -5.13 28.43
N ASN A 312 -14.15 -5.02 27.22
CA ASN A 312 -15.60 -5.05 26.98
C ASN A 312 -16.13 -6.45 26.57
N HIS A 313 -15.31 -7.50 26.70
CA HIS A 313 -15.69 -8.88 26.36
C HIS A 313 -16.05 -9.69 27.60
N ILE A 314 -17.17 -10.40 27.55
CA ILE A 314 -17.58 -11.35 28.60
C ILE A 314 -16.84 -12.69 28.41
N LEU A 315 -16.17 -13.15 29.45
CA LEU A 315 -15.50 -14.46 29.52
C LEU A 315 -16.47 -15.49 30.09
N SER A 316 -17.41 -15.95 29.27
CA SER A 316 -18.64 -16.65 29.70
C SER A 316 -18.43 -17.96 30.47
N GLN A 317 -17.28 -18.61 30.35
CA GLN A 317 -17.01 -19.89 31.03
C GLN A 317 -16.32 -19.71 32.39
N LEU A 318 -15.80 -18.51 32.70
CA LEU A 318 -15.19 -18.23 33.99
C LEU A 318 -16.23 -17.99 35.07
N LYS A 319 -16.06 -18.64 36.22
CA LYS A 319 -16.86 -18.44 37.42
C LYS A 319 -16.38 -17.19 38.17
N PRO A 320 -17.18 -16.11 38.26
CA PRO A 320 -16.70 -14.84 38.81
C PRO A 320 -16.21 -14.93 40.26
N ALA A 321 -16.86 -15.75 41.09
CA ALA A 321 -16.48 -15.96 42.48
C ALA A 321 -15.05 -16.56 42.63
N GLN A 322 -14.59 -17.32 41.64
CA GLN A 322 -13.32 -18.05 41.65
C GLN A 322 -12.26 -17.43 40.74
N THR A 323 -12.63 -16.39 39.98
CA THR A 323 -11.74 -15.83 38.97
C THR A 323 -10.61 -15.02 39.61
N LEU A 324 -9.40 -15.31 39.16
CA LEU A 324 -8.17 -14.59 39.45
C LEU A 324 -7.58 -14.03 38.16
N TYR A 325 -7.08 -12.80 38.23
CA TYR A 325 -6.23 -12.23 37.19
C TYR A 325 -4.77 -12.50 37.56
N LEU A 326 -4.03 -13.17 36.67
CA LEU A 326 -2.67 -13.66 36.93
C LEU A 326 -1.57 -12.71 36.43
N GLY A 327 -1.94 -11.65 35.71
CA GLY A 327 -0.99 -10.85 34.93
C GLY A 327 -0.77 -11.43 33.53
N ASN A 328 0.06 -10.75 32.73
CA ASN A 328 0.40 -11.16 31.36
C ASN A 328 -0.84 -11.40 30.45
N ASP A 329 -1.96 -10.72 30.71
CA ASP A 329 -3.27 -10.93 30.06
C ASP A 329 -3.94 -12.31 30.32
N PHE A 330 -3.46 -13.08 31.31
CA PHE A 330 -4.07 -14.36 31.70
C PHE A 330 -5.04 -14.23 32.88
N SER A 331 -6.21 -14.82 32.74
CA SER A 331 -7.23 -14.96 33.78
C SER A 331 -7.62 -16.43 33.94
N LYS A 332 -7.86 -16.88 35.16
CA LYS A 332 -8.32 -18.25 35.39
C LYS A 332 -9.37 -18.36 36.48
N ASP A 333 -10.14 -19.43 36.44
CA ASP A 333 -10.79 -20.00 37.62
C ASP A 333 -10.23 -21.41 37.87
N HIS A 334 -10.93 -22.27 38.63
CA HIS A 334 -10.46 -23.63 38.91
C HIS A 334 -10.56 -24.61 37.73
N GLN A 335 -11.25 -24.25 36.65
CA GLN A 335 -11.55 -25.13 35.52
C GLN A 335 -11.13 -24.56 34.16
N GLN A 336 -11.11 -23.24 34.02
CA GLN A 336 -10.93 -22.54 32.76
C GLN A 336 -9.77 -21.56 32.86
N VAL A 337 -9.03 -21.43 31.76
CA VAL A 337 -7.95 -20.45 31.61
C VAL A 337 -8.18 -19.64 30.34
N TYR A 338 -8.04 -18.33 30.43
CA TYR A 338 -8.19 -17.41 29.32
C TYR A 338 -6.92 -16.59 29.15
N PHE A 339 -6.51 -16.39 27.90
CA PHE A 339 -5.64 -15.30 27.47
C PHE A 339 -6.51 -14.27 26.78
N ARG A 340 -6.68 -13.08 27.38
CA ARG A 340 -7.63 -12.06 26.91
C ARG A 340 -9.05 -12.65 26.78
N ASP A 341 -9.64 -12.56 25.60
CA ASP A 341 -10.94 -13.13 25.24
C ASP A 341 -10.87 -14.58 24.73
N LYS A 342 -9.69 -15.21 24.74
CA LYS A 342 -9.46 -16.55 24.17
C LYS A 342 -9.33 -17.62 25.25
N HIS A 343 -10.19 -18.62 25.19
CA HIS A 343 -10.14 -19.80 26.05
C HIS A 343 -9.00 -20.76 25.67
N LEU A 344 -8.20 -21.21 26.64
CA LEU A 344 -7.15 -22.22 26.49
C LEU A 344 -7.69 -23.61 26.84
N VAL A 345 -8.23 -24.32 25.85
CA VAL A 345 -8.96 -25.61 26.02
C VAL A 345 -8.14 -26.71 26.71
N ASN A 346 -6.82 -26.72 26.54
CA ASN A 346 -5.95 -27.80 27.02
C ASN A 346 -5.02 -27.37 28.18
N ALA A 347 -5.29 -26.22 28.80
CA ALA A 347 -4.50 -25.76 29.95
C ALA A 347 -5.02 -26.38 31.25
N ASN A 348 -4.12 -26.89 32.09
CA ASN A 348 -4.50 -27.36 33.43
C ASN A 348 -4.73 -26.15 34.36
N ALA A 349 -5.99 -25.76 34.50
CA ALA A 349 -6.38 -24.60 35.30
C ALA A 349 -5.99 -24.69 36.79
N ALA A 350 -5.84 -25.89 37.37
CA ALA A 350 -5.50 -26.05 38.78
C ALA A 350 -4.13 -25.41 39.09
N ASP A 351 -3.12 -25.76 38.30
CA ASP A 351 -1.72 -25.35 38.50
C ASP A 351 -1.28 -24.21 37.57
N PHE A 352 -2.19 -23.70 36.73
CA PHE A 352 -1.87 -22.63 35.80
C PHE A 352 -1.41 -21.35 36.51
N ALA A 353 -0.26 -20.80 36.10
CA ALA A 353 0.35 -19.60 36.63
C ALA A 353 1.02 -18.78 35.54
N ALA A 354 1.04 -17.45 35.68
CA ALA A 354 1.84 -16.59 34.83
C ALA A 354 3.34 -16.78 35.12
N ILE A 355 4.18 -16.75 34.08
CA ILE A 355 5.63 -16.68 34.25
C ILE A 355 5.98 -15.19 34.38
N LEU A 356 6.47 -14.82 35.56
CA LEU A 356 6.84 -13.44 35.86
C LEU A 356 8.23 -13.13 35.32
N HIS A 357 8.41 -11.94 34.77
CA HIS A 357 9.71 -11.46 34.31
C HIS A 357 10.43 -10.77 35.49
N PRO A 358 11.76 -10.97 35.65
CA PRO A 358 12.47 -10.57 36.87
C PRO A 358 12.50 -9.06 37.11
N THR A 359 12.38 -8.24 36.06
CA THR A 359 12.51 -6.78 36.14
C THR A 359 11.23 -5.98 35.86
N PHE A 360 10.19 -6.59 35.27
CA PHE A 360 8.91 -5.95 34.98
C PHE A 360 7.84 -7.02 34.85
N ASN A 361 6.58 -6.74 35.21
CA ASN A 361 5.53 -7.75 35.21
C ASN A 361 4.23 -7.38 34.47
N ALA A 362 4.27 -6.51 33.44
CA ALA A 362 3.18 -6.44 32.45
C ALA A 362 3.51 -5.76 31.09
N LEU A 363 2.47 -5.77 30.23
CA LEU A 363 2.26 -5.21 28.88
C LEU A 363 2.92 -5.89 27.68
N VAL A 364 3.98 -6.68 27.84
CA VAL A 364 4.69 -7.27 26.68
C VAL A 364 5.24 -8.69 26.86
N TYR A 365 5.23 -9.25 28.08
CA TYR A 365 5.73 -10.60 28.36
C TYR A 365 4.57 -11.59 28.53
N PHE A 366 4.19 -12.30 27.46
CA PHE A 366 2.94 -13.09 27.42
C PHE A 366 3.15 -14.58 27.69
N TYR A 367 3.96 -14.90 28.71
CA TYR A 367 4.24 -16.29 29.07
C TYR A 367 3.51 -16.74 30.33
N ALA A 368 3.06 -17.99 30.31
CA ALA A 368 2.42 -18.68 31.41
C ALA A 368 2.79 -20.17 31.38
N LYS A 369 2.43 -20.92 32.40
CA LYS A 369 2.67 -22.36 32.50
C LYS A 369 1.61 -23.04 33.33
N ASP A 370 1.47 -24.34 33.12
CA ASP A 370 0.93 -25.27 34.11
C ASP A 370 2.01 -26.31 34.48
N ASP A 371 1.60 -27.45 35.04
CA ASP A 371 2.47 -28.54 35.42
C ASP A 371 3.07 -29.30 34.22
N GLN A 372 2.45 -29.20 33.04
CA GLN A 372 2.81 -29.98 31.86
C GLN A 372 3.48 -29.13 30.77
N GLN A 373 3.05 -27.89 30.58
CA GLN A 373 3.39 -27.08 29.41
C GLN A 373 3.64 -25.61 29.76
N VAL A 374 4.46 -24.97 28.93
CA VAL A 374 4.61 -23.52 28.89
C VAL A 374 3.74 -22.97 27.76
N TYR A 375 3.20 -21.77 27.93
CA TYR A 375 2.34 -21.12 26.95
C TYR A 375 2.90 -19.74 26.59
N TYR A 376 2.91 -19.42 25.30
CA TYR A 376 2.98 -18.05 24.82
C TYR A 376 1.61 -17.66 24.26
N LYS A 377 0.94 -16.71 24.92
CA LYS A 377 -0.46 -16.37 24.63
C LYS A 377 -1.34 -17.64 24.67
N THR A 378 -1.91 -18.04 23.53
CA THR A 378 -2.75 -19.25 23.41
C THR A 378 -2.00 -20.48 22.89
N LYS A 379 -0.70 -20.37 22.58
CA LYS A 379 0.10 -21.44 21.99
C LYS A 379 0.91 -22.16 23.07
N ALA A 380 0.83 -23.48 23.09
CA ALA A 380 1.67 -24.33 23.93
C ALA A 380 3.07 -24.47 23.33
N LEU A 381 4.09 -24.43 24.18
CA LEU A 381 5.51 -24.60 23.89
C LEU A 381 5.95 -25.92 24.52
N THR A 382 5.81 -27.01 23.77
CA THR A 382 5.87 -28.38 24.29
C THR A 382 7.26 -28.86 24.73
N ASP A 383 8.32 -28.20 24.28
CA ASP A 383 9.69 -28.63 24.57
C ASP A 383 10.25 -28.03 25.85
N LEU A 384 9.68 -26.93 26.34
CA LEU A 384 10.15 -26.25 27.54
C LEU A 384 9.71 -27.01 28.80
N ASN A 385 10.63 -27.18 29.75
CA ASN A 385 10.31 -27.66 31.08
C ASN A 385 9.61 -26.55 31.89
N PRO A 386 8.32 -26.71 32.26
CA PRO A 386 7.57 -25.67 32.96
C PRO A 386 8.19 -25.27 34.31
N GLN A 387 8.80 -26.21 35.03
CA GLN A 387 9.40 -25.95 36.34
C GLN A 387 10.70 -25.16 36.26
N GLN A 388 11.36 -25.17 35.10
CA GLN A 388 12.65 -24.52 34.89
C GLN A 388 12.57 -23.30 33.97
N SER A 389 11.41 -23.04 33.39
CA SER A 389 11.23 -21.97 32.41
C SER A 389 11.27 -20.60 33.06
N GLN A 390 12.13 -19.74 32.54
CA GLN A 390 12.39 -18.41 33.07
C GLN A 390 12.68 -17.39 31.95
N ALA A 391 12.43 -16.13 32.26
CA ALA A 391 12.69 -15.02 31.33
C ALA A 391 14.18 -14.66 31.27
N PHE A 392 14.63 -14.14 30.13
CA PHE A 392 15.90 -13.43 30.07
C PHE A 392 15.74 -12.01 30.64
N PRO A 393 16.58 -11.54 31.59
CA PRO A 393 16.42 -10.24 32.25
C PRO A 393 16.35 -9.02 31.31
N ASN A 394 16.97 -9.10 30.14
CA ASN A 394 17.05 -8.02 29.17
C ASN A 394 16.02 -8.13 28.04
N SER A 395 15.02 -9.02 28.14
CA SER A 395 14.10 -9.28 27.05
C SER A 395 12.68 -9.65 27.45
N SER A 396 11.71 -8.95 26.86
CA SER A 396 10.29 -9.26 27.03
C SER A 396 9.76 -10.31 26.04
N GLN A 397 10.60 -10.85 25.16
CA GLN A 397 10.13 -11.70 24.07
C GLN A 397 10.75 -13.09 24.06
N TYR A 398 11.78 -13.33 24.86
CA TYR A 398 12.44 -14.62 24.93
C TYR A 398 12.18 -15.30 26.27
N ILE A 399 12.07 -16.62 26.22
CA ILE A 399 11.98 -17.50 27.39
C ILE A 399 12.94 -18.66 27.17
N HIS A 400 13.44 -19.23 28.26
CA HIS A 400 14.28 -20.41 28.18
C HIS A 400 14.11 -21.33 29.38
N ASP A 401 14.50 -22.59 29.21
CA ASP A 401 14.85 -23.49 30.30
C ASP A 401 16.36 -23.81 30.23
N HIS A 402 16.80 -24.97 30.75
CA HIS A 402 18.21 -25.35 30.67
C HIS A 402 18.65 -25.84 29.28
N ARG A 403 17.72 -26.17 28.39
CA ARG A 403 18.00 -26.84 27.11
C ARG A 403 17.55 -26.03 25.91
N TYR A 404 16.42 -25.32 26.00
CA TYR A 404 15.79 -24.67 24.87
C TYR A 404 15.59 -23.18 25.10
N VAL A 405 15.71 -22.44 24.02
CA VAL A 405 15.40 -21.01 23.94
C VAL A 405 14.25 -20.85 22.97
N TYR A 406 13.27 -20.04 23.36
CA TYR A 406 12.17 -19.63 22.51
C TYR A 406 12.18 -18.11 22.35
N TYR A 407 11.91 -17.66 21.12
CA TYR A 407 11.42 -16.31 20.85
C TYR A 407 9.92 -16.41 20.62
N GLN A 408 9.12 -15.83 21.50
CA GLN A 408 7.67 -15.94 21.48
C GLN A 408 7.23 -17.42 21.43
N ASP A 409 6.62 -17.84 20.33
CA ASP A 409 6.18 -19.20 20.06
C ASP A 409 7.13 -20.01 19.17
N THR A 410 8.28 -19.45 18.80
CA THR A 410 9.27 -20.08 17.92
C THR A 410 10.47 -20.58 18.72
N LYS A 411 10.77 -21.87 18.56
CA LYS A 411 11.97 -22.52 19.13
C LYS A 411 13.22 -22.16 18.34
N LEU A 412 14.31 -21.86 19.05
CA LEU A 412 15.61 -21.53 18.46
C LEU A 412 16.58 -22.70 18.63
N ASP A 413 16.48 -23.69 17.75
CA ASP A 413 17.10 -25.03 17.93
C ASP A 413 18.62 -25.06 18.05
N LYS A 414 19.33 -24.03 17.55
CA LYS A 414 20.80 -24.01 17.52
C LYS A 414 21.43 -23.26 18.70
N LEU A 415 20.63 -22.67 19.57
CA LEU A 415 21.13 -21.91 20.73
C LEU A 415 21.31 -22.81 21.95
N ASN A 416 22.46 -22.70 22.60
CA ASN A 416 22.68 -23.22 23.94
C ASN A 416 22.01 -22.30 24.97
N ALA A 417 20.94 -22.79 25.61
CA ALA A 417 20.14 -21.99 26.54
C ALA A 417 20.92 -21.45 27.75
N GLN A 418 21.98 -22.13 28.19
CA GLN A 418 22.78 -21.70 29.34
C GLN A 418 23.79 -20.60 28.99
N GLN A 419 24.17 -20.50 27.71
CA GLN A 419 25.15 -19.54 27.22
C GLN A 419 24.52 -18.38 26.44
N THR A 420 23.22 -18.48 26.13
CA THR A 420 22.52 -17.49 25.33
C THR A 420 22.45 -16.13 26.02
N GLN A 421 22.83 -15.10 25.28
CA GLN A 421 22.68 -13.70 25.64
C GLN A 421 21.72 -13.03 24.67
N ILE A 422 20.90 -12.12 25.20
CA ILE A 422 19.96 -11.32 24.41
C ILE A 422 20.40 -9.87 24.42
N PHE A 423 20.75 -9.35 23.24
CA PHE A 423 21.04 -7.94 23.01
C PHE A 423 19.78 -7.27 22.47
N LYS A 424 19.19 -6.40 23.30
CA LYS A 424 17.94 -5.72 22.96
C LYS A 424 18.21 -4.55 22.01
N GLY A 425 17.36 -4.41 21.01
CA GLY A 425 17.34 -3.22 20.17
C GLY A 425 16.84 -1.98 20.92
N SER A 426 17.68 -0.95 21.03
CA SER A 426 17.51 0.18 21.97
C SER A 426 17.13 1.52 21.34
N ASN A 427 16.81 1.56 20.05
CA ASN A 427 16.56 2.79 19.31
C ASN A 427 15.31 2.70 18.40
N ARG A 428 14.93 3.79 17.74
CA ARG A 428 13.66 3.90 16.98
C ARG A 428 13.49 2.86 15.84
N PHE A 429 14.57 2.36 15.21
CA PHE A 429 14.45 1.43 14.08
C PHE A 429 14.69 -0.04 14.48
N SER A 430 15.41 -0.29 15.58
CA SER A 430 15.66 -1.63 16.11
C SER A 430 14.81 -1.96 17.34
N GLN A 431 13.87 -1.10 17.76
CA GLN A 431 13.06 -1.29 18.98
C GLN A 431 12.34 -2.66 19.09
N ASN A 432 12.26 -3.40 17.96
CA ASN A 432 11.71 -4.75 17.88
C ASN A 432 12.68 -5.79 17.29
N LEU A 433 13.98 -5.49 17.16
CA LEU A 433 15.01 -6.36 16.60
C LEU A 433 16.06 -6.69 17.66
N ASN A 434 15.97 -7.89 18.22
CA ASN A 434 16.91 -8.38 19.24
C ASN A 434 17.86 -9.40 18.63
N LEU A 435 19.13 -9.33 19.00
CA LEU A 435 20.10 -10.38 18.67
C LEU A 435 20.20 -11.38 19.84
N ALA A 436 19.89 -12.64 19.58
CA ALA A 436 20.14 -13.75 20.48
C ALA A 436 21.36 -14.56 20.01
N THR A 437 22.30 -14.83 20.90
CA THR A 437 23.48 -15.62 20.57
C THR A 437 24.07 -16.31 21.79
N ASP A 438 24.61 -17.52 21.60
CA ASP A 438 25.44 -18.26 22.55
C ASP A 438 26.94 -18.17 22.23
N GLY A 439 27.31 -17.30 21.28
CA GLY A 439 28.66 -17.15 20.73
C GLY A 439 28.97 -18.05 19.53
N GLN A 440 28.13 -19.03 19.19
CA GLN A 440 28.28 -19.89 18.01
C GLN A 440 27.15 -19.69 17.00
N SER A 441 25.92 -19.56 17.51
CA SER A 441 24.72 -19.33 16.73
C SER A 441 24.21 -17.92 16.94
N PHE A 442 23.62 -17.32 15.91
CA PHE A 442 23.11 -15.95 15.94
C PHE A 442 21.70 -15.94 15.37
N TYR A 443 20.77 -15.33 16.10
CA TYR A 443 19.39 -15.15 15.72
C TYR A 443 18.99 -13.69 15.86
N LEU A 444 18.32 -13.16 14.85
CA LEU A 444 17.63 -11.90 14.91
C LEU A 444 16.15 -12.19 15.14
N ASN A 445 15.70 -11.99 16.38
CA ASN A 445 14.42 -12.51 16.87
C ASN A 445 14.35 -14.04 16.71
N ASP A 446 13.42 -14.52 15.89
CA ASP A 446 13.26 -15.93 15.53
C ASP A 446 14.05 -16.35 14.28
N HIS A 447 14.64 -15.41 13.55
CA HIS A 447 15.30 -15.70 12.28
C HIS A 447 16.78 -15.98 12.51
N PRO A 448 17.33 -17.12 12.06
CA PRO A 448 18.76 -17.32 12.09
C PRO A 448 19.45 -16.25 11.22
N LEU A 449 20.63 -15.79 11.65
CA LEU A 449 21.40 -14.81 10.90
C LEU A 449 21.68 -15.33 9.48
N PRO A 450 21.53 -14.50 8.42
CA PRO A 450 21.74 -14.94 7.05
C PRO A 450 23.13 -15.54 6.83
N HIS A 451 23.19 -16.70 6.16
CA HIS A 451 24.44 -17.35 5.75
C HIS A 451 25.11 -16.71 4.53
N ILE A 452 24.51 -15.65 3.99
CA ILE A 452 24.95 -14.93 2.82
C ILE A 452 24.97 -13.43 3.15
N ALA A 453 26.07 -12.79 2.82
CA ALA A 453 26.22 -11.34 2.87
C ALA A 453 26.28 -10.75 1.47
N GLU A 454 25.64 -9.61 1.28
CA GLU A 454 25.68 -8.87 0.02
C GLU A 454 26.78 -7.80 0.05
N TYR A 455 27.50 -7.65 -1.05
CA TYR A 455 28.39 -6.49 -1.21
C TYR A 455 27.57 -5.22 -1.43
N LYS A 456 28.19 -4.07 -1.19
CA LYS A 456 27.56 -2.74 -1.34
C LYS A 456 26.93 -2.50 -2.72
N PHE A 457 27.46 -3.11 -3.77
CA PHE A 457 27.00 -2.89 -5.14
C PHE A 457 26.37 -4.16 -5.72
N TRP A 458 27.18 -5.18 -5.95
CA TRP A 458 26.75 -6.41 -6.63
C TRP A 458 27.50 -7.61 -6.09
N GLY A 459 26.79 -8.74 -6.06
CA GLY A 459 27.34 -10.02 -5.65
C GLY A 459 27.11 -10.33 -4.18
N THR A 460 27.31 -11.59 -3.87
CA THR A 460 27.16 -12.16 -2.54
C THR A 460 28.40 -12.94 -2.16
N THR A 461 28.62 -13.09 -0.86
CA THR A 461 29.57 -14.03 -0.30
C THR A 461 28.90 -14.86 0.77
N SER A 462 29.36 -16.10 0.94
CA SER A 462 28.96 -16.89 2.10
C SER A 462 29.58 -16.30 3.36
N VAL A 463 28.85 -16.39 4.46
CA VAL A 463 29.30 -16.01 5.80
C VAL A 463 29.90 -17.25 6.46
N ASP A 464 31.13 -17.17 6.94
CA ASP A 464 31.74 -18.26 7.70
C ASP A 464 31.18 -18.30 9.12
N THR A 465 30.05 -18.99 9.27
CA THR A 465 29.38 -19.12 10.57
C THR A 465 30.18 -19.88 11.61
N ALA A 466 31.18 -20.67 11.22
CA ALA A 466 32.01 -21.41 12.18
C ALA A 466 32.98 -20.51 12.95
N HIS A 467 33.34 -19.35 12.38
CA HIS A 467 34.27 -18.39 12.98
C HIS A 467 33.65 -17.00 13.16
N LEU A 468 32.35 -16.88 12.95
CA LEU A 468 31.63 -15.63 13.09
C LEU A 468 31.61 -15.19 14.54
N GLN A 469 32.03 -13.96 14.79
CA GLN A 469 32.04 -13.33 16.09
C GLN A 469 31.20 -12.06 16.05
N LEU A 470 30.54 -11.75 17.17
CA LEU A 470 29.90 -10.46 17.38
C LEU A 470 31.00 -9.42 17.64
N LEU A 471 31.18 -8.51 16.70
CA LEU A 471 32.15 -7.42 16.79
C LEU A 471 31.59 -6.23 17.55
N GLY A 472 30.29 -5.95 17.39
CA GLY A 472 29.66 -4.82 18.05
C GLY A 472 28.19 -5.08 18.29
N SER A 473 27.80 -4.92 19.55
CA SER A 473 26.41 -4.86 19.97
C SER A 473 26.10 -3.42 20.36
N GLN A 474 25.21 -2.77 19.61
CA GLN A 474 24.58 -1.45 19.83
C GLN A 474 25.28 -0.42 20.76
N SER A 475 25.54 0.78 20.24
CA SER A 475 26.08 1.91 21.02
C SER A 475 25.05 2.52 21.99
N SER A 476 25.44 2.73 23.25
CA SER A 476 24.62 3.31 24.33
C SER A 476 24.48 4.84 24.30
N GLU A 477 24.69 5.50 23.15
CA GLU A 477 24.71 6.98 23.11
C GLU A 477 23.29 7.60 23.05
N PRO A 478 23.03 8.68 23.80
CA PRO A 478 21.66 9.13 24.13
C PRO A 478 20.90 9.91 23.03
N TYR A 479 21.38 10.03 21.79
CA TYR A 479 20.69 10.80 20.72
C TYR A 479 20.84 10.13 19.34
N PRO A 480 19.84 10.27 18.44
CA PRO A 480 19.20 9.12 17.82
C PRO A 480 20.09 8.43 16.78
N GLY A 481 20.46 7.18 17.10
CA GLY A 481 20.48 6.10 16.11
C GLY A 481 21.83 5.62 15.63
N ASN A 482 22.71 5.10 16.47
CA ASN A 482 23.83 4.32 15.93
C ASN A 482 23.32 2.88 15.64
N PHE A 483 23.56 2.37 14.43
CA PHE A 483 22.97 1.12 13.92
C PHE A 483 23.95 0.33 13.07
N SER A 484 24.32 -0.84 13.59
CA SER A 484 24.07 -2.17 13.01
C SER A 484 24.62 -3.21 13.98
N TYR A 485 24.07 -4.42 14.04
CA TYR A 485 24.84 -5.52 14.60
C TYR A 485 26.03 -5.76 13.68
N LEU A 486 27.23 -5.68 14.25
CA LEU A 486 28.48 -5.81 13.52
C LEU A 486 29.03 -7.21 13.78
N PHE A 487 29.37 -7.90 12.71
CA PHE A 487 29.94 -9.24 12.80
C PHE A 487 31.27 -9.28 12.09
N VAL A 488 32.11 -10.22 12.47
CA VAL A 488 33.39 -10.47 11.82
C VAL A 488 33.62 -11.96 11.73
N ASP A 489 34.11 -12.42 10.58
CA ASP A 489 34.61 -13.79 10.43
C ASP A 489 36.13 -13.76 10.14
N GLN A 490 36.70 -14.81 9.54
CA GLN A 490 38.14 -14.85 9.23
C GLN A 490 38.59 -13.89 8.12
N GLN A 491 37.69 -13.25 7.37
CA GLN A 491 38.06 -12.48 6.18
C GLN A 491 37.23 -11.23 5.97
N HIS A 492 36.08 -11.13 6.62
CA HIS A 492 35.09 -10.11 6.35
C HIS A 492 34.63 -9.43 7.64
N VAL A 493 34.35 -8.14 7.49
CA VAL A 493 33.55 -7.39 8.45
C VAL A 493 32.18 -7.18 7.85
N TYR A 494 31.15 -7.50 8.62
CA TYR A 494 29.77 -7.44 8.22
C TYR A 494 28.98 -6.41 9.04
N VAL A 495 28.00 -5.82 8.38
CA VAL A 495 27.03 -4.88 8.93
C VAL A 495 25.66 -5.46 8.66
N TYR A 496 24.86 -5.71 9.69
CA TYR A 496 23.45 -6.04 9.48
C TYR A 496 22.66 -4.77 9.18
N ASP A 497 22.26 -4.60 7.92
CA ASP A 497 21.41 -3.49 7.51
C ASP A 497 19.97 -3.80 7.88
N GLU A 498 19.47 -3.12 8.91
CA GLU A 498 18.12 -3.33 9.44
C GLU A 498 17.02 -2.86 8.49
N PHE A 499 17.29 -1.88 7.62
CA PHE A 499 16.32 -1.39 6.66
C PHE A 499 16.05 -2.43 5.58
N TYR A 500 17.11 -3.05 5.06
CA TYR A 500 17.00 -4.11 4.08
C TYR A 500 16.82 -5.49 4.69
N GLN A 501 16.99 -5.63 6.02
CA GLN A 501 17.01 -6.90 6.75
C GLN A 501 18.02 -7.89 6.15
N GLN A 502 19.21 -7.39 5.84
CA GLN A 502 20.25 -8.13 5.12
C GLN A 502 21.62 -7.90 5.74
N LEU A 503 22.45 -8.93 5.70
CA LEU A 503 23.86 -8.79 6.05
C LEU A 503 24.62 -8.19 4.87
N LYS A 504 25.39 -7.13 5.13
CA LYS A 504 26.19 -6.41 4.12
C LYS A 504 27.66 -6.53 4.46
N VAL A 505 28.49 -6.75 3.43
CA VAL A 505 29.95 -6.72 3.58
C VAL A 505 30.41 -5.26 3.71
N LEU A 506 30.97 -4.91 4.86
CA LEU A 506 31.64 -3.63 5.07
C LEU A 506 33.04 -3.64 4.46
N TYR A 507 33.82 -4.68 4.76
CA TYR A 507 35.19 -4.82 4.28
C TYR A 507 35.59 -6.28 4.10
N HIS A 508 36.45 -6.54 3.11
CA HIS A 508 37.05 -7.83 2.82
C HIS A 508 38.57 -7.70 2.88
N PHE A 509 39.22 -8.55 3.67
CA PHE A 509 40.67 -8.64 3.75
C PHE A 509 41.18 -9.61 2.68
N GLN A 510 42.15 -9.14 1.88
CA GLN A 510 42.67 -9.86 0.70
C GLN A 510 43.29 -11.24 1.02
N GLN A 511 43.66 -11.48 2.28
CA GLN A 511 44.16 -12.77 2.74
C GLN A 511 43.34 -13.20 3.97
N PRO A 512 43.17 -14.50 4.24
CA PRO A 512 42.62 -14.98 5.50
C PRO A 512 43.51 -14.52 6.66
N VAL A 513 43.10 -13.43 7.30
CA VAL A 513 43.71 -12.92 8.52
C VAL A 513 42.81 -13.36 9.64
N ARG A 514 43.32 -14.11 10.62
CA ARG A 514 42.49 -14.59 11.75
C ARG A 514 42.02 -13.39 12.59
N LEU A 515 40.94 -12.75 12.16
CA LEU A 515 40.40 -11.56 12.79
C LEU A 515 39.91 -11.92 14.19
N LYS A 516 40.35 -11.13 15.15
CA LYS A 516 39.99 -11.30 16.57
C LYS A 516 39.30 -10.05 17.05
N VAL A 517 38.10 -10.21 17.62
CA VAL A 517 37.43 -9.14 18.36
C VAL A 517 38.20 -8.91 19.66
N LEU A 518 38.67 -7.67 19.87
CA LEU A 518 39.41 -7.26 21.06
C LEU A 518 38.46 -6.65 22.11
N ALA A 519 37.50 -5.85 21.64
CA ALA A 519 36.46 -5.20 22.43
C ALA A 519 35.30 -4.80 21.52
N ASP A 520 34.24 -4.22 22.07
CA ASP A 520 33.13 -3.64 21.28
C ASP A 520 33.68 -2.70 20.20
N ARG A 521 33.34 -2.97 18.93
CA ARG A 521 33.77 -2.23 17.73
C ARG A 521 35.29 -2.17 17.52
N HIS A 522 36.07 -2.99 18.20
CA HIS A 522 37.52 -3.05 18.08
C HIS A 522 37.95 -4.46 17.70
N LEU A 523 38.65 -4.60 16.57
CA LEU A 523 39.24 -5.86 16.10
C LEU A 523 40.72 -5.72 15.74
N SER A 524 41.41 -6.85 15.62
CA SER A 524 42.77 -6.91 15.08
C SER A 524 42.91 -8.06 14.10
N ASP A 525 43.78 -7.85 13.11
CA ASP A 525 44.23 -8.87 12.16
C ASP A 525 45.57 -9.52 12.59
N GLY A 526 46.08 -9.16 13.77
CA GLY A 526 47.37 -9.60 14.32
C GLY A 526 48.55 -8.66 14.02
N GLN A 527 48.44 -7.80 12.99
CA GLN A 527 49.45 -6.79 12.65
C GLN A 527 48.97 -5.37 12.95
N HIS A 528 47.69 -5.12 12.69
CA HIS A 528 47.02 -3.85 12.82
C HIS A 528 45.81 -3.98 13.75
N SER A 529 45.39 -2.83 14.27
CA SER A 529 44.19 -2.70 15.08
C SER A 529 43.22 -1.81 14.33
N TYR A 530 41.94 -2.16 14.38
CA TYR A 530 40.89 -1.45 13.68
C TYR A 530 39.75 -1.12 14.62
N ILE A 531 39.26 0.10 14.49
CA ILE A 531 38.09 0.60 15.19
C ILE A 531 36.97 0.90 14.19
N ILE A 532 35.75 0.55 14.57
CA ILE A 532 34.55 0.96 13.84
C ILE A 532 33.95 2.19 14.51
N THR A 533 33.80 3.24 13.72
CA THR A 533 33.15 4.48 14.13
C THR A 533 31.89 4.72 13.32
N GLU A 534 30.90 5.33 13.95
CA GLU A 534 29.63 5.65 13.32
C GLU A 534 29.39 7.15 13.39
N LYS A 535 28.99 7.75 12.27
CA LYS A 535 28.69 9.18 12.20
C LYS A 535 27.32 9.41 11.59
N LEU A 536 26.45 10.09 12.33
CA LEU A 536 25.16 10.57 11.83
C LEU A 536 25.37 11.60 10.71
N TYR A 537 24.74 11.35 9.57
CA TYR A 537 24.67 12.23 8.42
C TYR A 537 23.25 12.76 8.28
N ARG A 538 23.10 14.09 8.29
CA ARG A 538 21.83 14.78 8.03
C ARG A 538 21.96 15.59 6.76
N THR A 539 21.18 15.27 5.75
CA THR A 539 21.08 16.09 4.54
C THR A 539 19.72 16.77 4.49
N LYS A 540 19.71 18.11 4.55
CA LYS A 540 18.51 18.92 4.29
C LYS A 540 18.32 19.05 2.78
N GLY A 541 17.22 18.52 2.25
CA GLY A 541 16.82 18.79 0.87
C GLY A 541 16.44 20.26 0.69
N ARG A 542 17.04 20.95 -0.28
CA ARG A 542 16.84 22.40 -0.51
C ARG A 542 15.42 22.79 -0.93
N SER A 543 14.57 21.87 -1.39
CA SER A 543 13.27 22.20 -2.00
C SER A 543 12.03 21.56 -1.34
N SER A 544 12.17 20.57 -0.47
CA SER A 544 11.00 19.81 0.05
C SER A 544 10.88 19.75 1.57
N GLY A 545 11.76 20.43 2.32
CA GLY A 545 11.79 20.32 3.79
C GLY A 545 12.14 18.92 4.31
N THR A 546 12.43 17.97 3.42
CA THR A 546 12.80 16.60 3.78
C THR A 546 14.21 16.58 4.36
N THR A 547 14.33 16.01 5.55
CA THR A 547 15.62 15.69 6.17
C THR A 547 15.85 14.19 6.01
N THR A 548 16.74 13.82 5.10
CA THR A 548 17.22 12.44 5.06
C THR A 548 18.22 12.29 6.20
N HIS A 549 17.95 11.31 7.06
CA HIS A 549 18.88 10.87 8.08
C HIS A 549 19.62 9.64 7.53
N GLY A 550 20.86 9.44 7.90
CA GLY A 550 21.60 8.23 7.54
C GLY A 550 22.84 8.12 8.41
N PHE A 551 23.42 6.95 8.47
CA PHE A 551 24.62 6.72 9.26
C PHE A 551 25.74 6.26 8.37
N LYS A 552 26.91 6.78 8.66
CA LYS A 552 28.14 6.42 8.01
C LYS A 552 28.97 5.59 8.97
N ILE A 553 29.02 4.29 8.72
CA ILE A 553 29.86 3.34 9.45
C ILE A 553 31.21 3.33 8.76
N SER A 554 32.29 3.55 9.51
CA SER A 554 33.66 3.61 8.99
C SER A 554 34.54 2.63 9.75
N LEU A 555 35.20 1.73 9.01
CA LEU A 555 36.29 0.92 9.52
C LEU A 555 37.59 1.73 9.40
N ILE A 556 38.26 1.97 10.52
CA ILE A 556 39.46 2.81 10.60
C ILE A 556 40.60 2.00 11.17
N ARG A 557 41.76 2.03 10.53
CA ARG A 557 43.00 1.48 11.09
C ARG A 557 43.59 2.46 12.10
N GLU A 558 43.86 2.01 13.31
CA GLU A 558 44.21 2.91 14.42
C GLU A 558 45.60 3.54 14.25
N GLN A 559 46.58 2.79 13.73
CA GLN A 559 47.98 3.22 13.63
C GLN A 559 48.16 4.55 12.90
N ASP A 560 47.40 4.75 11.83
CA ASP A 560 47.53 5.89 10.91
C ASP A 560 46.20 6.61 10.64
N GLN A 561 45.14 6.22 11.36
CA GLN A 561 43.78 6.74 11.18
C GLN A 561 43.25 6.58 9.75
N GLN A 562 43.78 5.61 8.98
CA GLN A 562 43.34 5.37 7.62
C GLN A 562 41.94 4.75 7.62
N ILE A 563 41.03 5.36 6.87
CA ILE A 563 39.70 4.81 6.63
C ILE A 563 39.81 3.69 5.59
N MET A 564 39.57 2.46 6.04
CA MET A 564 39.64 1.26 5.21
C MET A 564 38.36 1.06 4.39
N ALA A 565 37.20 1.30 5.01
CA ALA A 565 35.91 1.08 4.39
C ALA A 565 34.83 1.99 4.97
N GLN A 566 33.80 2.26 4.15
CA GLN A 566 32.65 3.06 4.56
C GLN A 566 31.34 2.50 4.02
N TYR A 567 30.40 2.27 4.93
CA TYR A 567 29.03 1.90 4.62
C TYR A 567 28.08 3.04 4.99
N PHE A 568 27.09 3.31 4.13
CA PHE A 568 26.09 4.33 4.37
C PHE A 568 24.71 3.66 4.46
N THR A 569 24.17 3.57 5.67
CA THR A 569 22.78 3.13 5.86
C THR A 569 21.87 4.34 5.74
N ARG A 570 20.89 4.28 4.82
CA ARG A 570 19.97 5.40 4.54
C ARG A 570 18.69 5.21 5.30
N ASN A 571 18.20 6.28 5.94
CA ASN A 571 16.82 6.38 6.35
C ASN A 571 16.03 7.08 5.23
N PRO A 572 15.20 6.38 4.43
CA PRO A 572 14.26 7.07 3.58
C PRO A 572 13.35 7.88 4.49
N SER A 573 13.41 9.21 4.36
CA SER A 573 12.47 10.09 5.01
C SER A 573 11.06 9.59 4.67
N ALA A 574 10.32 9.12 5.68
CA ALA A 574 8.88 8.98 5.56
C ALA A 574 8.37 10.29 4.98
N LEU A 575 7.70 10.22 3.82
CA LEU A 575 6.89 11.33 3.34
C LEU A 575 5.95 11.68 4.48
N LYS A 576 6.26 12.75 5.23
CA LYS A 576 5.36 13.34 6.22
C LYS A 576 4.18 13.94 5.45
N LEU A 577 3.22 13.10 5.09
CA LEU A 577 1.88 13.52 4.72
C LEU A 577 1.14 14.16 5.93
N SER A 578 1.69 14.05 7.14
CA SER A 578 1.16 14.67 8.36
C SER A 578 1.14 16.20 8.33
N ASN A 579 1.98 16.86 7.53
CA ASN A 579 2.03 18.33 7.49
C ASN A 579 0.90 18.97 6.66
N LEU A 580 -0.02 18.17 6.08
CA LEU A 580 -1.25 18.68 5.48
C LEU A 580 -2.38 18.91 6.52
N ILE A 581 -2.18 18.50 7.78
CA ILE A 581 -3.18 18.61 8.86
C ILE A 581 -2.53 19.10 10.17
N ASP A 582 -1.62 20.09 10.09
CA ASP A 582 -1.29 20.86 11.29
C ASP A 582 -2.19 22.11 11.33
N ASN A 583 -3.11 22.07 12.29
CA ASN A 583 -3.95 23.19 12.70
C ASN A 583 -3.07 24.41 12.94
N ARG A 584 -3.33 25.47 12.16
CA ARG A 584 -2.94 26.81 12.60
C ARG A 584 -3.75 27.11 13.86
N GLU A 585 -3.04 27.35 14.95
CA GLU A 585 -3.56 28.10 16.08
C GLU A 585 -4.24 29.37 15.56
N ILE A 586 -5.55 29.45 15.76
CA ILE A 586 -6.30 30.69 15.66
C ILE A 586 -6.17 31.34 17.04
N LYS A 587 -5.58 32.54 17.06
CA LYS A 587 -5.62 33.46 18.18
C LYS A 587 -7.04 33.87 18.52
#